data_AF-A2EVC4-F1
#
_entry.id   AF-A2EVC4-F1
#
_cell.length_a   1.000
_cell.length_b   1.000
_cell.length_c   1.000
_cell.angle_alpha   90.00
_cell.angle_beta   90.00
_cell.angle_gamma   90.00
#
_symmetry.space_group_name_H-M   'P 1'
#
loop_
_entity.id
_entity.type
_entity.pdbx_description
1 polymer ?
#
loop_
_entity_poly.entity_id
_entity_poly.type
_entity_poly.pdbx_seq_one_letter_code
_entity_poly.pdbx_strand_id
1 'polypeptide(L)' 'MLSFTWNAPVESLTDPNQFFKGLGADSVHGPIIRSHEFCGMKQIPSFQCNDVIKNPDFDSYIKNYEAHLTQYFGKQ' A
#
# COMPACT_ATOMS: atom_id res chain seq x y z
N MET A 1 4.36 -6.28 -6.23
CA MET A 1 4.08 -5.61 -4.94
C MET A 1 4.73 -4.24 -4.98
N LEU A 2 4.01 -3.21 -4.55
CA LEU A 2 4.60 -1.92 -4.23
C LEU A 2 4.51 -1.71 -2.70
N SER A 3 5.52 -1.09 -2.10
CA SER A 3 5.58 -0.85 -0.65
C SER A 3 5.75 0.64 -0.40
N PHE A 4 4.78 1.25 0.29
CA PHE A 4 4.70 2.70 0.42
C PHE A 4 4.63 3.19 1.86
N THR A 5 5.10 4.41 2.09
CA THR A 5 4.97 5.13 3.36
C THR A 5 4.30 6.47 3.11
N TRP A 6 3.14 6.68 3.73
CA TRP A 6 2.29 7.85 3.54
C TRP A 6 2.07 8.57 4.87
N ASN A 7 2.12 9.90 4.85
CA ASN A 7 1.59 10.69 5.96
C ASN A 7 0.07 10.89 5.88
N ALA A 8 -0.56 10.57 4.74
CA ALA A 8 -2.02 10.64 4.68
C ALA A 8 -2.63 9.51 5.54
N PRO A 9 -3.72 9.79 6.27
CA PRO A 9 -4.45 8.77 7.01
C PRO A 9 -5.14 7.81 6.04
N VAL A 10 -5.41 6.58 6.47
CA VAL A 10 -5.97 5.53 5.60
C VAL A 10 -7.35 5.90 5.06
N GLU A 11 -8.14 6.65 5.84
CA GLU A 11 -9.48 7.13 5.50
C GLU A 11 -9.45 8.05 4.28
N SER A 12 -8.35 8.77 4.04
CA SER A 12 -8.21 9.60 2.84
C SER A 12 -8.28 8.78 1.55
N LEU A 13 -7.91 7.50 1.62
CA LEU A 13 -7.89 6.55 0.51
C LEU A 13 -9.18 5.72 0.42
N THR A 14 -9.87 5.49 1.52
CA THR A 14 -11.02 4.56 1.60
C THR A 14 -12.38 5.25 1.70
N ASP A 15 -12.45 6.49 2.20
CA ASP A 15 -13.69 7.26 2.31
C ASP A 15 -14.08 7.90 0.96
N PRO A 16 -15.27 7.59 0.39
CA PRO A 16 -15.77 8.19 -0.85
C PRO A 16 -15.89 9.71 -0.83
N ASN A 17 -16.01 10.31 0.36
CA ASN A 17 -16.15 11.76 0.53
C ASN A 17 -14.82 12.49 0.72
N GLN A 18 -13.71 11.75 0.82
CA GLN A 18 -12.37 12.33 0.97
C GLN A 18 -11.65 12.49 -0.36
N PHE A 19 -10.40 12.99 -0.29
CA PHE A 19 -9.62 13.45 -1.44
C PHE A 19 -9.50 12.41 -2.56
N PHE A 20 -9.26 11.15 -2.22
CA PHE A 20 -9.12 10.07 -3.21
C PHE A 20 -10.43 9.33 -3.51
N LYS A 21 -11.56 9.82 -2.99
CA LYS A 21 -12.91 9.33 -3.29
C LYS A 21 -13.09 7.82 -3.09
N GLY A 22 -12.44 7.26 -2.08
CA GLY A 22 -12.54 5.84 -1.74
C GLY A 22 -11.98 4.88 -2.79
N LEU A 23 -11.17 5.36 -3.74
CA LEU A 23 -10.62 4.54 -4.81
C LEU A 23 -9.46 3.63 -4.36
N GLY A 24 -8.99 3.80 -3.11
CA GLY A 24 -7.92 2.99 -2.53
C GLY A 24 -6.52 3.38 -3.00
N ALA A 25 -5.50 2.83 -2.33
CA ALA A 25 -4.09 3.16 -2.53
C ALA A 25 -3.56 2.81 -3.93
N ASP A 26 -4.00 1.69 -4.49
CA ASP A 26 -3.55 1.24 -5.81
C ASP A 26 -4.05 2.16 -6.94
N SER A 27 -5.21 2.80 -6.77
CA SER A 27 -5.72 3.76 -7.76
C SER A 27 -4.79 4.98 -7.90
N VAL A 28 -4.21 5.43 -6.79
CA VAL A 28 -3.27 6.55 -6.76
C VAL A 28 -1.98 6.21 -7.52
N HIS A 29 -1.54 4.95 -7.42
CA HIS A 29 -0.33 4.46 -8.07
C HIS A 29 -0.62 3.74 -9.39
N GLY A 30 -1.83 3.89 -9.93
CA GLY A 30 -2.28 3.26 -11.16
C GLY A 30 -1.27 3.37 -12.31
N PRO A 31 -0.72 4.57 -12.63
CA PRO A 31 0.27 4.70 -13.68
C PRO A 31 1.51 3.82 -13.47
N ILE A 32 2.02 3.72 -12.23
CA ILE A 32 3.18 2.89 -11.90
C ILE A 32 2.84 1.40 -12.09
N ILE A 33 1.68 0.97 -11.58
CA ILE A 33 1.21 -0.42 -11.74
C ILE A 33 1.10 -0.76 -13.22
N ARG A 34 0.44 0.10 -14.03
CA ARG A 34 0.27 -0.11 -15.47
C ARG A 34 1.61 -0.16 -16.22
N SER A 35 2.60 0.64 -15.85
CA SER A 35 3.94 0.54 -16.46
C SER A 35 4.60 -0.82 -16.22
N HIS A 36 4.43 -1.42 -15.05
CA HIS A 36 4.98 -2.75 -14.77
C HIS A 36 4.17 -3.86 -15.46
N GLU A 37 2.84 -3.72 -15.50
CA GLU A 37 1.97 -4.64 -16.25
C GLU A 37 2.28 -4.63 -17.75
N PHE A 38 2.56 -3.45 -18.31
CA PHE A 38 2.98 -3.31 -19.71
C PHE A 38 4.25 -4.13 -20.00
N CYS A 39 5.16 -4.22 -19.04
CA CYS A 39 6.37 -5.06 -19.12
C CYS A 39 6.10 -6.56 -18.85
N GLY A 40 4.85 -6.98 -18.70
CA GLY A 40 4.45 -8.38 -18.46
C GLY A 40 4.49 -8.81 -17.00
N MET A 41 4.68 -7.89 -16.04
CA MET A 41 4.64 -8.22 -14.62
C MET A 41 3.20 -8.38 -14.12
N LYS A 42 3.02 -9.16 -13.05
CA LYS A 42 1.74 -9.31 -12.37
C LYS A 42 1.79 -8.64 -11.00
N GLN A 43 0.72 -7.92 -10.67
CA GLN A 43 0.63 -7.29 -9.36
C GLN A 43 0.40 -8.34 -8.27
N ILE A 44 1.15 -8.19 -7.19
CA ILE A 44 0.89 -8.80 -5.88
C ILE A 44 0.42 -7.65 -4.99
N PRO A 45 -0.55 -7.87 -4.07
CA PRO A 45 -1.11 -6.83 -3.22
C PRO A 45 -0.05 -5.90 -2.63
N SER A 46 -0.30 -4.60 -2.77
CA SER A 46 0.59 -3.56 -2.27
C SER A 46 0.54 -3.48 -0.75
N PHE A 47 1.64 -3.05 -0.14
CA PHE A 47 1.75 -2.77 1.28
C PHE A 47 1.86 -1.26 1.49
N GLN A 48 1.23 -0.75 2.56
CA GLN A 48 1.31 0.66 2.90
C GLN A 48 1.32 0.89 4.41
N CYS A 49 2.08 1.90 4.83
CA CYS A 49 1.98 2.49 6.17
C CYS A 49 1.41 3.91 6.05
N ASN A 50 0.46 4.27 6.91
CA ASN A 50 -0.22 5.56 6.93
C ASN A 50 0.12 6.34 8.21
N ASP A 51 -0.08 7.66 8.18
CA ASP A 51 0.26 8.61 9.26
C ASP A 51 1.70 8.54 9.81
N VAL A 52 2.66 8.13 8.98
CA VAL A 52 4.04 7.83 9.41
C VAL A 52 4.83 9.03 9.97
N ILE A 53 4.36 10.27 9.80
CA ILE A 53 4.99 11.47 10.39
C ILE A 53 4.21 11.97 11.61
N LYS A 54 2.89 12.09 11.51
CA LYS A 54 2.05 12.65 12.56
C LYS A 54 1.79 11.68 13.72
N ASN A 55 1.71 10.38 13.43
CA ASN A 55 1.43 9.34 14.42
C ASN A 55 2.18 8.04 14.05
N PRO A 56 3.52 8.02 14.14
CA PRO A 56 4.30 6.85 13.75
C PRO A 56 4.09 5.67 14.70
N ASP A 57 3.81 4.50 14.13
CA ASP A 57 3.70 3.21 14.84
C ASP A 57 4.65 2.17 14.23
N PHE A 58 5.95 2.31 14.51
CA PHE A 58 7.01 1.51 13.89
C PHE A 58 6.87 0.01 14.17
N ASP A 59 6.48 -0.37 15.39
CA ASP A 59 6.36 -1.79 15.78
C ASP A 59 5.25 -2.48 14.98
N SER A 60 4.10 -1.81 14.82
CA SER A 60 3.02 -2.31 13.98
C SER A 60 3.42 -2.37 12.51
N TYR A 61 4.12 -1.34 12.01
CA TYR A 61 4.59 -1.34 10.61
C TYR A 61 5.51 -2.52 10.31
N ILE A 62 6.49 -2.80 11.18
CA ILE A 62 7.41 -3.92 11.02
C ILE A 62 6.63 -5.24 11.05
N LYS A 63 5.82 -5.45 12.09
CA LYS A 63 5.03 -6.68 12.25
C LYS A 63 4.12 -6.95 11.05
N ASN A 64 3.40 -5.92 10.57
CA ASN A 64 2.48 -6.06 9.46
C ASN A 64 3.23 -6.28 8.14
N TYR A 65 4.39 -5.66 7.97
CA TYR A 65 5.20 -5.85 6.77
C TYR A 65 5.80 -7.25 6.72
N GLU A 66 6.33 -7.76 7.82
CA GLU A 66 6.82 -9.14 7.91
C GLU A 66 5.70 -10.14 7.59
N ALA A 67 4.51 -9.97 8.16
CA ALA A 67 3.35 -10.81 7.87
C ALA A 67 2.97 -10.77 6.37
N HIS A 68 2.97 -9.58 5.77
CA HIS A 68 2.69 -9.39 4.33
C HIS A 68 3.73 -10.11 3.47
N LEU A 69 5.02 -9.95 3.78
CA LEU A 69 6.10 -10.62 3.06
C LEU A 69 6.01 -12.14 3.20
N THR A 70 5.74 -12.66 4.38
CA THR A 70 5.54 -14.11 4.59
C THR A 70 4.35 -14.62 3.80
N GLN A 71 3.23 -13.89 3.75
CA GLN A 71 2.04 -14.31 3.01
C GLN A 71 2.28 -14.45 1.51
N TYR A 72 3.05 -13.53 0.90
CA TYR A 72 3.21 -13.48 -0.56
C TYR A 72 4.54 -14.05 -1.08
N PHE A 73 5.55 -14.21 -0.22
CA PHE A 73 6.89 -14.68 -0.60
C PHE A 73 7.44 -15.79 0.31
N GLY A 74 6.77 -16.14 1.41
CA GLY A 74 7.17 -17.25 2.26
C GLY A 74 7.20 -18.57 1.48
N LYS A 75 8.23 -19.39 1.70
CA LYS A 75 8.24 -20.76 1.16
C LYS A 75 7.10 -21.55 1.81
N GLN A 76 6.32 -22.26 0.99
CA GLN A 76 5.45 -23.35 1.48
C GLN A 76 6.31 -24.50 1.99
#